data_AF-A0A367AZ19-F1
#
_entry.id   AF-A0A367AZ19-F1
#
_cell.length_a   1.000
_cell.length_b   1.000
_cell.length_c   1.000
_cell.angle_alpha   90.00
_cell.angle_beta   90.00
_cell.angle_gamma   90.00
#
_symmetry.space_group_name_H-M   'P 1'
#
loop_
_entity.id
_entity.type
_entity.pdbx_description
1 polymer ?
#
loop_
_entity_poly.entity_id
_entity_poly.type
_entity_poly.pdbx_seq_one_letter_code
_entity_poly.pdbx_strand_id
1 'polypeptide(L)'
;MTAIRRTMTLIGTTLAVVLGSALTASAAFSDAASVSSTLSTYTVAPPTGLTLDDSCTTTTTTVKHTVYRNPGTGATTTTAYSSTTTTAPSSSNVQGTTTTTEPGPRPNETTTTTVTKNTDLRVTLSWTGSTSRGVNGYVVSAQLGDGSITPVMSTGAATTTVTQTQDADVLGYQPKLLVSTQTTYRWTADSARTRVLTC
;
A
#
# COMPACT_ATOMS: atom_id res chain seq x y z
N MET A 1 -63.54 20.85 -68.43
CA MET A 1 -62.80 19.59 -68.17
C MET A 1 -61.32 19.86 -67.87
N THR A 2 -60.99 20.53 -66.75
CA THR A 2 -59.59 20.91 -66.45
C THR A 2 -59.20 20.78 -64.98
N ALA A 3 -60.16 20.59 -64.06
CA ALA A 3 -59.87 20.38 -62.65
C ALA A 3 -59.40 18.95 -62.35
N ILE A 4 -60.09 17.93 -62.89
CA ILE A 4 -59.84 16.51 -62.57
C ILE A 4 -58.43 16.04 -62.98
N ARG A 5 -57.93 16.50 -64.15
CA ARG A 5 -56.59 16.10 -64.62
C ARG A 5 -55.45 16.66 -63.75
N ARG A 6 -55.62 17.85 -63.18
CA ARG A 6 -54.61 18.46 -62.28
C ARG A 6 -54.59 17.83 -60.90
N THR A 7 -55.74 17.40 -60.38
CA THR A 7 -55.81 16.73 -59.08
C THR A 7 -55.15 15.35 -59.12
N MET A 8 -55.31 14.59 -60.21
CA MET A 8 -54.65 13.29 -60.35
C MET A 8 -53.12 13.39 -60.45
N THR A 9 -52.58 14.42 -61.10
CA THR A 9 -51.12 14.60 -61.17
C THR A 9 -50.54 14.98 -59.80
N LEU A 10 -51.26 15.81 -59.03
CA LEU A 10 -50.82 16.23 -57.69
C LEU A 10 -50.87 15.08 -56.67
N ILE A 11 -51.88 14.21 -56.76
CA ILE A 11 -51.98 13.01 -55.92
C ILE A 11 -50.87 12.01 -56.29
N GLY A 12 -50.58 11.83 -57.58
CA GLY A 12 -49.50 10.93 -58.03
C GLY A 12 -48.11 11.35 -57.53
N THR A 13 -47.78 12.64 -57.61
CA THR A 13 -46.46 13.13 -57.17
C THR A 13 -46.32 13.20 -55.66
N THR A 14 -47.39 13.54 -54.92
CA THR A 14 -47.35 13.50 -53.45
C THR A 14 -47.21 12.08 -52.91
N LEU A 15 -47.88 11.09 -53.53
CA LEU A 15 -47.72 9.68 -53.14
C LEU A 15 -46.30 9.16 -53.41
N ALA A 16 -45.67 9.57 -54.52
CA ALA A 16 -44.30 9.18 -54.85
C ALA A 16 -43.25 9.76 -53.88
N VAL A 17 -43.43 11.01 -53.42
CA VAL A 17 -42.50 11.65 -52.46
C VAL A 17 -42.62 11.05 -51.06
N VAL A 18 -43.83 10.70 -50.61
CA VAL A 18 -44.05 10.10 -49.28
C VAL A 18 -43.51 8.66 -49.22
N LEU A 19 -43.59 7.90 -50.32
CA LEU A 19 -43.03 6.54 -50.37
C LEU A 19 -41.51 6.52 -50.58
N GLY A 20 -40.94 7.56 -51.21
CA GLY A 20 -39.50 7.64 -51.49
C GLY A 20 -38.62 7.98 -50.29
N SER A 21 -39.14 8.68 -49.27
CA SER A 21 -38.38 9.12 -48.10
C SER A 21 -38.29 8.09 -46.96
N ALA A 22 -39.01 6.98 -47.06
CA ALA A 22 -38.99 5.90 -46.07
C ALA A 22 -37.84 4.89 -46.27
N LEU A 23 -37.08 5.00 -47.37
CA LEU A 23 -35.87 4.22 -47.57
C LEU A 23 -34.74 4.88 -46.77
N THR A 24 -34.66 4.54 -45.48
CA THR A 24 -33.42 4.74 -44.73
C THR A 24 -32.30 4.07 -45.53
N ALA A 25 -31.26 4.82 -45.85
CA ALA A 25 -30.03 4.26 -46.41
C ALA A 25 -29.46 3.30 -45.36
N SER A 26 -29.90 2.04 -45.40
CA SER A 26 -29.33 0.97 -44.61
C SER A 26 -27.95 0.67 -45.20
N ALA A 27 -26.94 1.43 -44.76
CA ALA A 27 -25.56 1.00 -44.88
C ALA A 27 -25.43 -0.24 -43.99
N ALA A 28 -25.74 -1.40 -44.57
CA ALA A 28 -25.42 -2.66 -43.94
C ALA A 28 -23.90 -2.73 -43.87
N PHE A 29 -23.33 -2.46 -42.70
CA PHE A 29 -21.96 -2.84 -42.37
C PHE A 29 -21.89 -4.38 -42.28
N SER A 30 -22.17 -5.08 -43.38
CA SER A 30 -22.17 -6.55 -43.45
C SER A 30 -20.84 -7.10 -43.93
N ASP A 31 -19.89 -6.24 -44.31
CA ASP A 31 -18.56 -6.68 -44.70
C ASP A 31 -17.70 -6.89 -43.44
N ALA A 32 -17.89 -8.06 -42.82
CA ALA A 32 -17.05 -8.57 -41.76
C ALA A 32 -16.16 -9.67 -42.35
N ALA A 33 -14.91 -9.32 -42.65
CA ALA A 33 -13.91 -10.31 -43.00
C ALA A 33 -13.43 -11.00 -41.72
N SER A 34 -13.68 -12.30 -41.59
CA SER A 34 -13.14 -13.10 -40.50
C SER A 34 -11.62 -13.20 -40.64
N VAL A 35 -10.89 -12.41 -39.86
CA VAL A 35 -9.44 -12.58 -39.74
C VAL A 35 -9.19 -13.75 -38.80
N SER A 36 -8.65 -14.85 -39.32
CA SER A 36 -8.16 -15.96 -38.50
C SER A 36 -6.84 -15.56 -37.84
N SER A 37 -6.91 -14.64 -36.87
CA SER A 37 -5.80 -14.36 -35.96
C SER A 37 -5.97 -15.18 -34.70
N THR A 38 -4.95 -15.97 -34.37
CA THR A 38 -4.91 -16.68 -33.10
C THR A 38 -4.54 -15.66 -32.03
N LEU A 39 -5.54 -15.07 -31.38
CA LEU A 39 -5.32 -14.23 -30.20
C LEU A 39 -5.03 -15.13 -29.01
N SER A 40 -3.74 -15.37 -28.73
CA SER A 40 -3.36 -16.01 -27.46
C SER A 40 -3.51 -14.99 -26.33
N THR A 41 -4.36 -15.27 -25.35
CA THR A 41 -4.33 -14.54 -24.09
C THR A 41 -3.02 -14.88 -23.38
N TYR A 42 -2.15 -13.89 -23.22
CA TYR A 42 -1.01 -14.06 -22.34
C TYR A 42 -1.51 -13.98 -20.89
N THR A 43 -0.94 -14.78 -20.00
CA THR A 43 -1.22 -14.69 -18.57
C THR A 43 0.04 -14.22 -17.88
N VAL A 44 -0.07 -13.23 -16.98
CA VAL A 44 1.07 -12.84 -16.15
C VAL A 44 1.22 -13.90 -15.05
N ALA A 45 2.40 -14.49 -14.97
CA ALA A 45 2.77 -15.40 -13.91
C ALA A 45 3.06 -14.57 -12.65
N PRO A 46 2.51 -14.93 -11.48
CA PRO A 46 2.84 -14.25 -10.24
C PRO A 46 4.26 -14.60 -9.79
N PRO A 47 4.85 -13.80 -8.89
CA PRO A 47 6.06 -14.20 -8.16
C PRO A 47 5.75 -15.42 -7.29
N THR A 48 6.76 -16.25 -7.04
CA THR A 48 6.61 -17.50 -6.26
C THR A 48 7.67 -17.59 -5.17
N GLY A 49 7.62 -18.64 -4.32
CA GLY A 49 8.66 -18.89 -3.33
C GLY A 49 8.88 -17.75 -2.32
N LEU A 50 7.80 -17.11 -1.87
CA LEU A 50 7.88 -16.06 -0.87
C LEU A 50 8.44 -16.63 0.44
N THR A 51 9.51 -16.01 0.93
CA THR A 51 10.13 -16.31 2.20
C THR A 51 10.16 -15.03 3.04
N LEU A 52 9.83 -15.17 4.31
CA LEU A 52 9.64 -14.07 5.24
C LEU A 52 10.51 -14.32 6.47
N ASP A 53 11.35 -13.35 6.78
CA ASP A 53 12.14 -13.30 8.01
C ASP A 53 11.81 -12.00 8.75
N ASP A 54 11.14 -12.10 9.89
CA ASP A 54 10.77 -10.99 10.75
C ASP A 54 11.41 -11.13 12.14
N SER A 55 11.81 -9.99 12.71
CA SER A 55 12.43 -9.93 14.03
C SER A 55 12.12 -8.60 14.68
N CYS A 56 11.97 -8.60 16.00
CA CYS A 56 11.71 -7.39 16.76
C CYS A 56 12.86 -7.06 17.70
N THR A 57 13.17 -5.76 17.82
CA THR A 57 14.17 -5.24 18.75
C THR A 57 13.55 -4.13 19.59
N THR A 58 13.59 -4.27 20.91
CA THR A 58 13.16 -3.22 21.83
C THR A 58 14.34 -2.37 22.25
N THR A 59 14.22 -1.07 22.01
CA THR A 59 15.12 -0.02 22.49
C THR A 59 14.57 0.54 23.80
N THR A 60 15.34 0.42 24.88
CA THR A 60 15.04 1.05 26.18
C THR A 60 15.97 2.24 26.41
N THR A 61 15.39 3.44 26.52
CA THR A 61 16.10 4.68 26.85
C THR A 61 15.74 5.11 28.26
N THR A 62 16.73 5.20 29.14
CA THR A 62 16.58 5.72 30.50
C THR A 62 17.26 7.07 30.59
N VAL A 63 16.47 8.11 30.84
CA VAL A 63 16.94 9.47 31.11
C VAL A 63 16.80 9.74 32.59
N LYS A 64 17.88 10.19 33.24
CA LYS A 64 17.83 10.75 34.60
C LYS A 64 18.16 12.22 34.53
N HIS A 65 17.30 13.04 35.10
CA HIS A 65 17.46 14.49 35.14
C HIS A 65 17.28 14.97 36.57
N THR A 66 18.32 15.58 37.14
CA THR A 66 18.28 16.13 38.50
C THR A 66 18.27 17.65 38.44
N VAL A 67 17.33 18.24 39.15
CA VAL A 67 17.15 19.69 39.26
C VAL A 67 17.26 20.12 40.71
N TYR A 68 18.05 21.14 40.96
CA TYR A 68 18.04 21.88 42.22
C TYR A 68 17.01 23.00 42.15
N ARG A 69 16.24 23.19 43.21
CA ARG A 69 15.31 24.31 43.38
C ARG A 69 15.78 25.23 44.50
N ASN A 70 16.08 26.49 44.18
CA ASN A 70 16.43 27.47 45.18
C ASN A 70 15.21 27.79 46.07
N PRO A 71 15.28 27.58 47.40
CA PRO A 71 14.13 27.80 48.27
C PRO A 71 13.76 29.27 48.45
N GLY A 72 14.70 30.20 48.28
CA GLY A 72 14.46 31.65 48.45
C GLY A 72 13.89 32.32 47.20
N THR A 73 14.27 31.88 46.01
CA THR A 73 13.86 32.50 44.74
C THR A 73 12.92 31.63 43.89
N GLY A 74 12.78 30.34 44.21
CA GLY A 74 12.03 29.37 43.41
C GLY A 74 12.71 28.98 42.09
N ALA A 75 13.87 29.56 41.75
CA ALA A 75 14.60 29.27 40.53
C ALA A 75 15.11 27.82 40.51
N THR A 76 15.03 27.18 39.34
CA THR A 76 15.50 25.80 39.14
C THR A 76 16.78 25.77 38.31
N THR A 77 17.65 24.81 38.58
CA THR A 77 18.90 24.62 37.82
C THR A 77 19.19 23.12 37.70
N THR A 78 19.49 22.65 36.49
CA THR A 78 19.93 21.27 36.27
C THR A 78 21.28 21.05 36.93
N THR A 79 21.37 20.09 37.85
CA THR A 79 22.64 19.74 38.52
C THR A 79 23.24 18.44 38.02
N ALA A 80 22.42 17.54 37.45
CA ALA A 80 22.90 16.34 36.78
C ALA A 80 21.95 15.90 35.66
N TYR A 81 22.52 15.30 34.62
CA TYR A 81 21.79 14.69 33.51
C TYR A 81 22.53 13.46 33.01
N SER A 82 21.82 12.36 32.77
CA SER A 82 22.36 11.18 32.11
C SER A 82 21.30 10.53 31.21
N SER A 83 21.72 10.03 30.07
CA SER A 83 20.89 9.23 29.17
C SER A 83 21.61 7.92 28.85
N THR A 84 20.90 6.81 28.91
CA THR A 84 21.43 5.49 28.57
C THR A 84 20.43 4.75 27.71
N THR A 85 20.91 4.20 26.59
CA THR A 85 20.09 3.44 25.65
C THR A 85 20.62 2.01 25.56
N THR A 86 19.71 1.05 25.60
CA THR A 86 20.01 -0.39 25.44
C THR A 86 19.05 -0.99 24.43
N THR A 87 19.49 -2.01 23.71
CA THR A 87 18.68 -2.74 22.73
C THR A 87 18.70 -4.23 23.03
N ALA A 88 17.57 -4.90 22.85
CA ALA A 88 17.45 -6.34 23.02
C ALA A 88 16.42 -6.93 22.05
N PRO A 89 16.60 -8.18 21.58
CA PRO A 89 15.55 -8.91 20.89
C PRO A 89 14.28 -8.97 21.73
N SER A 90 13.12 -8.89 21.08
CA SER A 90 11.82 -8.98 21.74
C SER A 90 10.90 -9.96 21.01
N SER A 91 10.09 -10.70 21.77
CA SER A 91 9.05 -11.59 21.25
C SER A 91 7.67 -10.92 21.20
N SER A 92 7.59 -9.61 21.48
CA SER A 92 6.34 -8.86 21.45
C SER A 92 6.58 -7.37 21.24
N ASN A 93 5.57 -6.64 20.80
CA ASN A 93 5.60 -5.18 20.79
C ASN A 93 5.55 -4.63 22.25
N VAL A 94 6.65 -4.04 22.70
CA VAL A 94 6.77 -3.40 24.01
C VAL A 94 6.94 -1.89 23.82
N GLN A 95 5.83 -1.16 23.95
CA GLN A 95 5.80 0.29 23.98
C GLN A 95 5.47 0.80 25.37
N GLY A 96 6.13 1.87 25.80
CA GLY A 96 5.73 2.56 27.01
C GLY A 96 6.70 3.62 27.48
N THR A 97 6.20 4.53 28.29
CA THR A 97 7.02 5.50 29.03
C THR A 97 6.61 5.47 30.48
N THR A 98 7.58 5.31 31.38
CA THR A 98 7.39 5.41 32.82
C THR A 98 8.25 6.54 33.35
N THR A 99 7.66 7.39 34.18
CA THR A 99 8.38 8.50 34.82
C THR A 99 8.24 8.37 36.32
N THR A 100 9.37 8.38 37.03
CA THR A 100 9.41 8.44 38.49
C THR A 100 10.16 9.69 38.93
N THR A 101 9.72 10.26 40.05
CA THR A 101 10.31 11.49 40.61
C THR A 101 10.57 11.25 42.08
N GLU A 102 11.82 11.41 42.50
CA GLU A 102 12.26 11.15 43.87
C GLU A 102 13.14 12.30 44.38
N PRO A 103 13.31 12.45 45.71
CA PRO A 103 14.29 13.37 46.26
C PRO A 103 15.68 13.13 45.67
N GLY A 104 16.34 14.22 45.26
CA GLY A 104 17.69 14.17 44.71
C GLY A 104 18.76 13.94 45.79
N PRO A 105 20.03 13.74 45.39
CA PRO A 105 21.11 13.41 46.32
C PRO A 105 21.48 14.56 47.27
N ARG A 106 21.08 15.80 46.97
CA ARG A 106 21.30 16.98 47.83
C ARG A 106 19.98 17.64 48.26
N PRO A 107 19.99 18.43 49.35
CA PRO A 107 18.81 19.19 49.76
C PRO A 107 18.26 20.08 48.65
N ASN A 108 16.93 20.14 48.55
CA ASN A 108 16.19 20.85 47.51
C ASN A 108 16.47 20.38 46.07
N GLU A 109 17.05 19.19 45.89
CA GLU A 109 17.10 18.53 44.59
C GLU A 109 15.96 17.55 44.40
N THR A 110 15.59 17.36 43.14
CA THR A 110 14.66 16.34 42.70
C THR A 110 15.24 15.65 41.50
N THR A 111 15.25 14.32 41.50
CA THR A 111 15.69 13.50 40.37
C THR A 111 14.48 12.87 39.71
N THR A 112 14.28 13.17 38.44
CA THR A 112 13.28 12.55 37.58
C THR A 112 13.97 11.48 36.73
N THR A 113 13.46 10.25 36.77
CA THR A 113 13.89 9.16 35.91
C THR A 113 12.77 8.83 34.92
N THR A 114 13.03 8.98 33.63
CA THR A 114 12.12 8.60 32.55
C THR A 114 12.69 7.38 31.83
N VAL A 115 11.93 6.30 31.78
CA VAL A 115 12.25 5.09 31.01
C VAL A 115 11.26 4.98 29.86
N THR A 116 11.76 5.08 28.64
CA THR A 116 10.99 4.88 27.41
C THR A 116 11.41 3.57 26.76
N LYS A 117 10.44 2.75 26.36
CA LYS A 117 10.63 1.53 25.58
C LYS A 117 9.95 1.71 24.22
N ASN A 118 10.70 1.43 23.15
CA ASN A 118 10.19 1.39 21.79
C ASN A 118 10.55 0.06 21.11
N THR A 119 9.63 -0.62 20.44
CA THR A 119 9.92 -1.85 19.71
C THR A 119 9.81 -1.66 18.21
N ASP A 120 10.89 -1.95 17.50
CA ASP A 120 10.94 -1.91 16.04
C ASP A 120 10.82 -3.32 15.47
N LEU A 121 9.99 -3.49 14.44
CA LEU A 121 9.85 -4.69 13.62
C LEU A 121 10.72 -4.54 12.37
N ARG A 122 11.68 -5.45 12.20
CA ARG A 122 12.50 -5.59 11.00
C ARG A 122 12.03 -6.79 10.19
N VAL A 123 11.66 -6.57 8.94
CA VAL A 123 11.11 -7.59 8.03
C VAL A 123 11.98 -7.68 6.78
N THR A 124 12.39 -8.89 6.43
CA THR A 124 13.01 -9.22 5.14
C THR A 124 12.08 -10.15 4.38
N LEU A 125 11.68 -9.72 3.19
CA LEU A 125 10.86 -10.48 2.26
C LEU A 125 11.67 -10.80 1.02
N SER A 126 11.76 -12.08 0.68
CA SER A 126 12.42 -12.57 -0.53
C SER A 126 11.46 -13.41 -1.37
N TRP A 127 11.61 -13.39 -2.69
CA TRP A 127 10.76 -14.14 -3.63
C TRP A 127 11.54 -14.60 -4.86
N THR A 128 10.93 -15.50 -5.62
CA THR A 128 11.35 -15.85 -6.98
C THR A 128 10.59 -15.00 -7.98
N GLY A 129 11.32 -14.34 -8.89
CA GLY A 129 10.75 -13.45 -9.89
C GLY A 129 9.79 -14.14 -10.86
N SER A 130 8.91 -13.35 -11.48
CA SER A 130 7.99 -13.84 -12.51
C SER A 130 8.73 -14.20 -13.80
N THR A 131 8.30 -15.27 -14.46
CA THR A 131 8.81 -15.70 -15.77
C THR A 131 8.10 -15.04 -16.94
N SER A 132 7.14 -14.14 -16.68
CA SER A 132 6.43 -13.43 -17.74
C SER A 132 7.37 -12.51 -18.52
N ARG A 133 7.10 -12.38 -19.82
CA ARG A 133 7.78 -11.40 -20.65
C ARG A 133 7.43 -9.98 -20.18
N GLY A 134 8.37 -9.04 -20.31
CA GLY A 134 8.10 -7.61 -20.11
C GLY A 134 7.83 -7.19 -18.67
N VAL A 135 8.27 -7.99 -17.68
CA VAL A 135 8.28 -7.58 -16.28
C VAL A 135 9.20 -6.37 -16.12
N ASN A 136 8.68 -5.29 -15.53
CA ASN A 136 9.44 -4.06 -15.28
C ASN A 136 9.62 -3.77 -13.79
N GLY A 137 8.93 -4.51 -12.91
CA GLY A 137 9.07 -4.34 -11.48
C GLY A 137 8.14 -5.23 -10.67
N TYR A 138 8.18 -5.01 -9.37
CA TYR A 138 7.27 -5.62 -8.41
C TYR A 138 6.72 -4.55 -7.47
N VAL A 139 5.52 -4.80 -6.93
CA VAL A 139 4.94 -4.01 -5.84
C VAL A 139 4.75 -4.93 -4.65
N VAL A 140 5.36 -4.59 -3.52
CA VAL A 140 5.12 -5.27 -2.24
C VAL A 140 3.96 -4.57 -1.56
N SER A 141 2.93 -5.33 -1.21
CA SER A 141 1.73 -4.81 -0.53
C SER A 141 1.49 -5.55 0.78
N ALA A 142 0.91 -4.85 1.74
CA ALA A 142 0.42 -5.43 2.98
C ALA A 142 -1.10 -5.58 2.90
N GLN A 143 -1.59 -6.80 3.11
CA GLN A 143 -2.98 -7.05 3.44
C GLN A 143 -3.14 -6.96 4.96
N LEU A 144 -4.03 -6.12 5.44
CA LEU A 144 -4.35 -6.00 6.86
C LEU A 144 -5.44 -6.99 7.28
N GLY A 145 -5.66 -7.13 8.58
CA GLY A 145 -6.66 -8.03 9.16
C GLY A 145 -8.10 -7.70 8.79
N ASP A 146 -8.37 -6.45 8.40
CA ASP A 146 -9.66 -6.01 7.84
C ASP A 146 -9.85 -6.38 6.36
N GLY A 147 -8.82 -6.97 5.72
CA GLY A 147 -8.81 -7.38 4.32
C GLY A 147 -8.32 -6.30 3.35
N SER A 148 -8.14 -5.06 3.79
CA SER A 148 -7.62 -3.97 2.97
C SER A 148 -6.19 -4.28 2.50
N ILE A 149 -5.85 -3.82 1.29
CA ILE A 149 -4.53 -4.02 0.69
C ILE A 149 -3.91 -2.65 0.45
N THR A 150 -2.73 -2.41 1.04
CA THR A 150 -1.99 -1.16 0.90
C THR A 150 -0.62 -1.42 0.30
N PRO A 151 -0.23 -0.73 -0.79
CA PRO A 151 1.12 -0.83 -1.33
C PRO A 151 2.12 -0.24 -0.34
N VAL A 152 3.17 -0.98 -0.04
CA VAL A 152 4.23 -0.58 0.90
C VAL A 152 5.42 -0.01 0.13
N MET A 153 5.81 -0.67 -0.96
CA MET A 153 6.93 -0.26 -1.78
C MET A 153 6.89 -0.87 -3.18
N SER A 154 7.63 -0.26 -4.10
CA SER A 154 7.85 -0.77 -5.46
C SER A 154 9.33 -1.02 -5.69
N THR A 155 9.65 -2.03 -6.51
CA THR A 155 11.02 -2.40 -6.87
C THR A 155 11.18 -2.57 -8.37
N GLY A 156 12.43 -2.54 -8.85
CA GLY A 156 12.76 -2.93 -10.22
C GLY A 156 12.66 -4.45 -10.42
N ALA A 157 12.62 -4.88 -11.69
CA ALA A 157 12.45 -6.29 -12.07
C ALA A 157 13.59 -7.23 -11.59
N ALA A 158 14.79 -6.69 -11.37
CA ALA A 158 15.95 -7.45 -10.89
C ALA A 158 15.96 -7.63 -9.36
N THR A 159 15.16 -6.85 -8.62
CA THR A 159 15.10 -6.93 -7.17
C THR A 159 14.10 -8.01 -6.77
N THR A 160 14.58 -8.99 -6.00
CA THR A 160 13.79 -10.12 -5.50
C THR A 160 13.88 -10.29 -3.98
N THR A 161 14.43 -9.29 -3.28
CA THR A 161 14.52 -9.24 -1.83
C THR A 161 14.45 -7.79 -1.36
N VAL A 162 13.69 -7.55 -0.31
CA VAL A 162 13.58 -6.25 0.36
C VAL A 162 13.66 -6.42 1.86
N THR A 163 14.25 -5.43 2.52
CA THR A 163 14.24 -5.33 3.99
C THR A 163 13.69 -3.97 4.38
N GLN A 164 12.80 -3.95 5.37
CA GLN A 164 12.23 -2.73 5.94
C GLN A 164 12.19 -2.83 7.47
N THR A 165 12.31 -1.69 8.12
CA THR A 165 12.08 -1.55 9.57
C THR A 165 10.92 -0.59 9.78
N GLN A 166 9.99 -0.96 10.65
CA GLN A 166 8.82 -0.18 11.03
C GLN A 166 8.62 -0.28 12.54
N ASP A 167 7.79 0.59 13.11
CA ASP A 167 7.34 0.43 14.48
C ASP A 167 6.52 -0.87 14.62
N ALA A 168 6.72 -1.65 15.69
CA ALA A 168 6.02 -2.91 15.91
C ALA A 168 4.52 -2.74 16.22
N ASP A 169 4.03 -1.52 16.40
CA ASP A 169 2.59 -1.20 16.47
C ASP A 169 1.82 -1.71 15.24
N VAL A 170 2.47 -1.80 14.08
CA VAL A 170 1.86 -2.32 12.85
C VAL A 170 1.37 -3.76 12.98
N LEU A 171 1.91 -4.54 13.93
CA LEU A 171 1.50 -5.92 14.18
C LEU A 171 0.05 -6.02 14.68
N GLY A 172 -0.49 -4.97 15.28
CA GLY A 172 -1.90 -4.90 15.69
C GLY A 172 -2.87 -5.04 14.51
N TYR A 173 -2.44 -4.70 13.30
CA TYR A 173 -3.23 -4.84 12.08
C TYR A 173 -3.12 -6.23 11.43
N GLN A 174 -2.40 -7.17 12.05
CA GLN A 174 -2.18 -8.53 11.53
C GLN A 174 -1.74 -8.58 10.04
N PRO A 175 -0.72 -7.80 9.64
CA PRO A 175 -0.34 -7.65 8.24
C PRO A 175 0.17 -8.98 7.65
N LYS A 176 -0.25 -9.28 6.42
CA LYS A 176 0.31 -10.33 5.54
C LYS A 176 0.88 -9.67 4.30
N LEU A 177 2.06 -10.06 3.87
CA LEU A 177 2.70 -9.48 2.69
C LEU A 177 2.37 -10.28 1.43
N LEU A 178 2.30 -9.59 0.30
CA LEU A 178 2.24 -10.18 -1.04
C LEU A 178 3.05 -9.35 -2.02
N VAL A 179 3.47 -9.97 -3.11
CA VAL A 179 4.23 -9.32 -4.18
C VAL A 179 3.46 -9.42 -5.49
N SER A 180 3.19 -8.28 -6.10
CA SER A 180 2.52 -8.16 -7.39
C SER A 180 3.53 -7.92 -8.50
N THR A 181 3.51 -8.76 -9.54
CA THR A 181 4.30 -8.52 -10.76
C THR A 181 3.76 -7.31 -11.50
N GLN A 182 4.65 -6.41 -11.94
CA GLN A 182 4.34 -5.31 -12.82
C GLN A 182 4.96 -5.57 -14.20
N THR A 183 4.20 -5.29 -15.26
CA THR A 183 4.64 -5.46 -16.64
C THR A 183 4.51 -4.16 -17.44
N THR A 184 5.27 -4.05 -18.52
CA THR A 184 5.20 -2.89 -19.43
C THR A 184 3.85 -2.72 -20.10
N TYR A 185 3.08 -3.81 -20.23
CA TYR A 185 1.72 -3.85 -20.78
C TYR A 185 0.63 -3.76 -19.71
N ARG A 186 0.98 -3.34 -18.49
CA ARG A 186 0.05 -3.00 -17.38
C ARG A 186 -0.78 -4.16 -16.84
N TRP A 187 -0.47 -5.40 -17.20
CA TRP A 187 -1.06 -6.56 -16.55
C TRP A 187 -0.24 -6.93 -15.32
N THR A 188 -0.93 -7.40 -14.28
CA THR A 188 -0.34 -7.74 -13.00
C THR A 188 -0.79 -9.12 -12.56
N ALA A 189 -0.01 -9.74 -11.68
CA ALA A 189 -0.37 -10.98 -11.01
C ALA A 189 0.23 -11.00 -9.60
N ASP A 190 -0.60 -11.39 -8.63
CA ASP A 190 -0.24 -11.40 -7.21
C ASP A 190 0.27 -12.77 -6.79
N SER A 191 1.33 -12.78 -5.98
CA SER A 191 1.79 -13.98 -5.31
C SER A 191 0.77 -14.49 -4.28
N ALA A 192 1.00 -15.71 -3.78
CA ALA A 192 0.43 -16.11 -2.51
C ALA A 192 0.85 -15.13 -1.40
N ARG A 193 0.03 -15.03 -0.34
CA ARG A 193 0.31 -14.16 0.81
C ARG A 193 1.22 -14.89 1.81
N THR A 194 2.04 -14.14 2.54
CA THR A 194 2.82 -14.69 3.65
C THR A 194 1.94 -15.08 4.84
N ARG A 195 2.55 -15.69 5.87
CA ARG A 195 1.98 -15.68 7.22
C ARG A 195 1.84 -14.25 7.74
N VAL A 196 1.06 -14.09 8.81
CA VAL A 196 0.98 -12.83 9.55
C VAL A 196 2.37 -12.50 10.11
N LEU A 197 2.77 -11.24 9.99
CA LEU A 197 4.01 -10.75 10.60
C LEU A 197 3.94 -10.87 12.12
N THR A 198 5.06 -11.18 12.76
CA THR A 198 5.13 -11.38 14.21
C THR A 198 6.47 -10.91 14.78
N CYS A 199 6.47 -10.70 16.10
CA CYS A 199 7.63 -10.92 16.95
C CYS A 199 7.48 -12.33 17.57
#